data_AF-A0A0C2FZ02-F1
#
_entry.id   AF-A0A0C2FZ02-F1
#
_cell.length_a   1.000
_cell.length_b   1.000
_cell.length_c   1.000
_cell.angle_alpha   90.00
_cell.angle_beta   90.00
_cell.angle_gamma   90.00
#
_symmetry.space_group_name_H-M   'P 1'
#
loop_
_entity.id
_entity.type
_entity.pdbx_description
1 polymer ?
#
loop_
_entity_poly.entity_id
_entity_poly.type
_entity_poly.pdbx_seq_one_letter_code
_entity_poly.pdbx_strand_id
1 'polypeptide(L)'
;IYLSSVSIADKADQKRMERALFGRLEGFKPPAPFHLNQHYIGRCQDDVNSREATAGSPISVNWNIADDSVEVLRTTYGRIDATDAKEVSRLSKKEMAVLFKRVCDSVGLPVPEGFTYENLKVHCKEYQQAKQALESWLREKKLGMWQSKPDEVSMFTV
;
A
#
# COMPACT_ATOMS: atom_id res chain seq x y z
N ILE A 1 -0.96 -10.41 7.39
CA ILE A 1 -2.28 -9.75 7.61
C ILE A 1 -2.93 -9.58 6.25
N TYR A 2 -4.21 -9.91 6.13
CA TYR A 2 -4.98 -9.78 4.88
C TYR A 2 -6.31 -9.11 5.20
N LEU A 3 -6.86 -8.36 4.23
CA LEU A 3 -8.23 -7.85 4.34
C LEU A 3 -9.20 -9.05 4.31
N SER A 4 -10.14 -9.10 5.25
CA SER A 4 -11.23 -10.09 5.22
C SER A 4 -12.30 -9.72 4.19
N SER A 5 -12.49 -8.42 3.95
CA SER A 5 -13.48 -7.89 3.01
C SER A 5 -13.03 -6.62 2.31
N VAL A 6 -13.55 -6.39 1.11
CA VAL A 6 -13.50 -5.13 0.37
C VAL A 6 -14.92 -4.73 0.03
N SER A 7 -15.31 -3.52 0.42
CA SER A 7 -16.66 -3.01 0.23
C SER A 7 -16.67 -1.88 -0.79
N ILE A 8 -17.56 -1.96 -1.78
CA ILE A 8 -17.59 -1.06 -2.93
C ILE A 8 -18.99 -0.45 -3.04
N ALA A 9 -19.05 0.88 -3.10
CA ALA A 9 -20.31 1.61 -3.22
C ALA A 9 -20.83 1.63 -4.67
N ASP A 10 -20.07 2.21 -5.59
CA ASP A 10 -20.49 2.39 -7.00
C ASP A 10 -19.73 1.46 -7.97
N LYS A 11 -20.39 1.08 -9.08
CA LYS A 11 -19.84 0.24 -10.17
C LYS A 11 -19.24 -1.10 -9.75
N ALA A 12 -19.83 -1.72 -8.73
CA ALA A 12 -19.44 -3.05 -8.25
C ALA A 12 -19.89 -4.19 -9.20
N ASP A 13 -19.33 -4.26 -10.40
CA ASP A 13 -19.42 -5.48 -11.22
C ASP A 13 -18.57 -6.57 -10.54
N GLN A 14 -19.25 -7.51 -9.90
CA GLN A 14 -18.62 -8.55 -9.10
C GLN A 14 -17.56 -9.33 -9.89
N LYS A 15 -17.86 -9.77 -11.12
CA LYS A 15 -16.91 -10.54 -11.92
C LYS A 15 -15.66 -9.74 -12.27
N ARG A 16 -15.82 -8.45 -12.58
CA ARG A 16 -14.67 -7.56 -12.85
C ARG A 16 -13.84 -7.34 -11.59
N MET A 17 -14.49 -7.14 -10.44
CA MET A 17 -13.81 -6.93 -9.17
C MET A 17 -13.06 -8.18 -8.70
N GLU A 18 -13.71 -9.34 -8.72
CA GLU A 18 -13.07 -10.62 -8.39
C GLU A 18 -11.85 -10.85 -9.28
N ARG A 19 -12.01 -10.71 -10.61
CA ARG A 19 -10.89 -10.82 -11.56
C ARG A 19 -9.76 -9.85 -11.24
N ALA A 20 -10.07 -8.60 -10.91
CA ALA A 20 -9.06 -7.57 -10.63
C ALA A 20 -8.34 -7.78 -9.29
N LEU A 21 -9.04 -8.26 -8.26
CA LEU A 21 -8.53 -8.37 -6.90
C LEU A 21 -7.73 -9.66 -6.68
N PHE A 22 -8.21 -10.79 -7.20
CA PHE A 22 -7.54 -12.08 -7.02
C PHE A 22 -7.71 -13.06 -8.18
N GLY A 23 -8.79 -13.00 -8.95
CA GLY A 23 -9.12 -13.99 -9.98
C GLY A 23 -8.12 -14.04 -11.14
N ARG A 24 -7.51 -12.91 -11.51
CA ARG A 24 -6.41 -12.91 -12.50
C ARG A 24 -5.16 -13.65 -12.03
N LEU A 25 -5.06 -13.95 -10.74
CA LEU A 25 -3.97 -14.70 -10.12
C LEU A 25 -4.36 -16.15 -9.82
N GLU A 26 -5.47 -16.64 -10.37
CA GLU A 26 -5.92 -18.02 -10.17
C GLU A 26 -4.82 -19.04 -10.53
N GLY A 27 -4.56 -19.97 -9.60
CA GLY A 27 -3.48 -20.95 -9.72
C GLY A 27 -2.11 -20.46 -9.25
N PHE A 28 -1.93 -19.18 -8.92
CA PHE A 28 -0.73 -18.71 -8.23
C PHE A 28 -0.68 -19.25 -6.80
N LYS A 29 0.44 -19.89 -6.44
CA LYS A 29 0.72 -20.39 -5.09
C LYS A 29 1.91 -19.63 -4.54
N PRO A 30 1.71 -18.57 -3.74
CA PRO A 30 2.82 -17.88 -3.11
C PRO A 30 3.53 -18.78 -2.08
N PRO A 31 4.81 -18.52 -1.79
CA PRO A 31 5.52 -19.24 -0.74
C PRO A 31 4.88 -18.97 0.63
N ALA A 32 4.93 -19.97 1.52
CA ALA A 32 4.49 -19.81 2.91
C ALA A 32 5.28 -18.67 3.59
N PRO A 33 4.70 -17.94 4.56
CA PRO A 33 3.35 -18.10 5.12
C PRO A 33 2.23 -17.40 4.32
N PHE A 34 2.53 -16.93 3.11
CA PHE A 34 1.58 -16.18 2.29
C PHE A 34 0.61 -17.11 1.55
N HIS A 35 -0.56 -16.58 1.20
CA HIS A 35 -1.54 -17.24 0.34
C HIS A 35 -2.24 -16.21 -0.55
N LEU A 36 -2.91 -16.68 -1.61
CA LEU A 36 -3.79 -15.85 -2.43
C LEU A 36 -5.09 -15.61 -1.66
N ASN A 37 -5.25 -14.40 -1.12
CA ASN A 37 -6.40 -14.06 -0.29
C ASN A 37 -7.65 -13.75 -1.14
N GLN A 38 -8.65 -14.63 -1.03
CA GLN A 38 -9.98 -14.47 -1.61
C GLN A 38 -10.92 -13.82 -0.59
N HIS A 39 -10.83 -12.49 -0.48
CA HIS A 39 -11.63 -11.73 0.45
C HIS A 39 -13.07 -11.57 -0.05
N TYR A 40 -13.99 -11.38 0.90
CA TYR A 40 -15.38 -11.07 0.60
C TYR A 40 -15.50 -9.72 -0.12
N ILE A 41 -16.25 -9.67 -1.22
CA ILE A 41 -16.53 -8.41 -1.93
C ILE A 41 -17.96 -8.00 -1.62
N GLY A 42 -18.10 -7.00 -0.77
CA GLY A 42 -19.39 -6.42 -0.39
C GLY A 42 -19.81 -5.31 -1.34
N ARG A 43 -21.10 -5.26 -1.69
CA ARG A 43 -21.72 -4.12 -2.38
C ARG A 43 -22.50 -3.29 -1.37
N CYS A 44 -22.23 -2.00 -1.32
CA CYS A 44 -22.82 -1.11 -0.29
C CYS A 44 -24.02 -0.30 -0.78
N GLN A 45 -24.26 -0.22 -2.09
CA GLN A 45 -25.35 0.58 -2.65
C GLN A 45 -26.03 -0.16 -3.82
N ASP A 46 -27.35 -0.19 -3.79
CA ASP A 46 -28.19 -0.73 -4.86
C ASP A 46 -28.54 0.35 -5.90
N ASP A 47 -28.62 1.61 -5.47
CA ASP A 47 -28.98 2.75 -6.31
C ASP A 47 -27.84 3.22 -7.22
N VAL A 48 -28.21 3.54 -8.46
CA VAL A 48 -27.29 4.13 -9.44
C VAL A 48 -27.04 5.58 -9.02
N ASN A 49 -25.92 5.84 -8.36
CA ASN A 49 -25.47 7.23 -8.16
C ASN A 49 -25.28 7.89 -9.52
N SER A 50 -25.91 9.05 -9.72
CA SER A 50 -25.61 9.89 -10.88
C SER A 50 -24.13 10.25 -10.84
N ARG A 51 -23.38 9.82 -11.86
CA ARG A 51 -21.96 10.12 -11.98
C ARG A 51 -21.79 11.64 -12.08
N GLU A 52 -21.36 12.27 -11.00
CA GLU A 52 -20.82 13.62 -11.06
C GLU A 52 -19.41 13.52 -11.63
N ALA A 53 -19.21 14.04 -12.84
CA ALA A 53 -17.88 14.21 -13.41
C ALA A 53 -17.22 15.45 -12.79
N THR A 54 -16.84 15.34 -11.52
CA THR A 54 -16.06 16.37 -10.84
C THR A 54 -14.58 16.20 -11.19
N ALA A 55 -13.89 17.33 -11.42
CA ALA A 55 -12.44 17.33 -11.49
C ALA A 55 -11.87 16.74 -10.19
N GLY A 56 -10.87 15.87 -10.31
CA GLY A 56 -10.23 15.27 -9.15
C GLY A 56 -9.70 16.36 -8.21
N SER A 57 -9.99 16.22 -6.92
CA SER A 57 -9.54 17.20 -5.93
C SER A 57 -8.01 17.22 -5.84
N PRO A 58 -7.37 18.40 -5.76
CA PRO A 58 -5.91 18.51 -5.62
C PRO A 58 -5.43 18.15 -4.20
N ILE A 59 -6.35 17.76 -3.31
CA ILE A 59 -6.06 17.39 -1.93
C ILE A 59 -6.36 15.92 -1.67
N SER A 60 -5.63 15.34 -0.72
CA SER A 60 -5.87 14.02 -0.13
C SER A 60 -5.97 14.19 1.38
N VAL A 61 -6.97 13.57 2.00
CA VAL A 61 -7.21 13.66 3.45
C VAL A 61 -6.99 12.27 4.05
N ASN A 62 -6.28 12.20 5.17
CA ASN A 62 -6.08 10.95 5.89
C ASN A 62 -6.24 11.13 7.40
N TRP A 63 -6.70 10.07 8.07
CA TRP A 63 -6.95 10.03 9.52
C TRP A 63 -6.89 8.58 10.01
N ASN A 64 -6.42 8.41 11.24
CA ASN A 64 -6.35 7.18 11.99
C ASN A 64 -7.07 7.40 13.32
N ILE A 65 -7.67 6.35 13.88
CA ILE A 65 -8.38 6.41 15.17
C ILE A 65 -7.55 6.98 16.33
N ALA A 66 -6.22 6.87 16.26
CA ALA A 66 -5.31 7.40 17.26
C ALA A 66 -4.92 8.87 17.04
N ASP A 67 -5.40 9.53 15.98
CA ASP A 67 -5.05 10.92 15.68
C ASP A 67 -6.08 11.90 16.26
N ASP A 68 -5.57 13.02 16.79
CA ASP A 68 -6.39 14.13 17.28
C ASP A 68 -7.06 14.94 16.14
N SER A 69 -6.50 14.90 14.93
CA SER A 69 -6.99 15.67 13.78
C SER A 69 -6.70 14.98 12.45
N VAL A 70 -7.40 15.43 11.39
CA VAL A 70 -7.14 15.00 10.01
C VAL A 70 -5.84 15.63 9.47
N GLU A 71 -5.13 14.90 8.62
CA GLU A 71 -4.00 15.41 7.84
C GLU A 71 -4.44 15.65 6.39
N VAL A 72 -4.17 16.85 5.86
CA VAL A 72 -4.50 17.25 4.49
C VAL A 72 -3.22 17.41 3.68
N LEU A 73 -3.13 16.70 2.55
CA LEU A 73 -1.98 16.68 1.66
C LEU A 73 -2.34 17.27 0.30
N ARG A 74 -1.39 17.97 -0.32
CA ARG A 74 -1.47 18.33 -1.73
C ARG A 74 -0.97 17.17 -2.60
N THR A 75 -1.82 16.66 -3.49
CA THR A 75 -1.53 15.46 -4.29
C THR A 75 -0.41 15.66 -5.30
N THR A 76 -0.17 16.90 -5.75
CA THR A 76 0.89 17.22 -6.73
C THR A 76 2.30 17.04 -6.17
N TYR A 77 2.51 17.30 -4.88
CA TYR A 77 3.83 17.20 -4.25
C TYR A 77 3.91 16.12 -3.17
N GLY A 78 2.77 15.56 -2.73
CA GLY A 78 2.70 14.54 -1.70
C GLY A 78 3.13 15.05 -0.31
N ARG A 79 2.88 16.32 -0.03
CA ARG A 79 3.25 17.01 1.22
C ARG A 79 2.03 17.64 1.88
N ILE A 80 2.15 17.95 3.16
CA ILE A 80 1.09 18.61 3.93
C ILE A 80 0.78 19.95 3.26
N ASP A 81 -0.51 20.23 3.09
CA ASP A 81 -0.99 21.53 2.59
C ASP A 81 -0.95 22.54 3.75
N ALA A 82 0.28 22.82 4.21
CA ALA A 82 0.59 23.76 5.29
C ALA A 82 1.28 25.01 4.75
N THR A 83 1.28 26.06 5.56
CA THR A 83 1.99 27.33 5.29
C THR A 83 3.50 27.12 5.14
N ASP A 84 4.08 26.08 5.74
CA ASP A 84 5.47 25.67 5.54
C ASP A 84 5.55 24.43 4.65
N ALA A 85 6.13 24.59 3.46
CA ALA A 85 6.30 23.53 2.46
C ALA A 85 7.24 22.39 2.89
N LYS A 86 7.89 22.49 4.05
CA LYS A 86 8.84 21.48 4.54
C LYS A 86 8.19 20.33 5.28
N GLU A 87 6.98 20.49 5.80
CA GLU A 87 6.31 19.43 6.55
C GLU A 87 6.00 18.22 5.67
N VAL A 88 6.36 17.04 6.17
CA VAL A 88 6.13 15.75 5.49
C VAL A 88 4.95 15.05 6.13
N SER A 89 4.18 14.32 5.32
CA SER A 89 3.10 13.49 5.83
C SER A 89 3.63 12.49 6.85
N ARG A 90 2.86 12.25 7.91
CA ARG A 90 3.07 11.12 8.84
C ARG A 90 3.00 9.75 8.16
N LEU A 91 2.39 9.68 6.97
CA LEU A 91 2.34 8.49 6.12
C LEU A 91 3.52 8.42 5.12
N SER A 92 4.45 9.38 5.17
CA SER A 92 5.64 9.35 4.32
C SER A 92 6.55 8.17 4.66
N LYS A 93 7.39 7.75 3.70
CA LYS A 93 8.34 6.64 3.91
C LYS A 93 9.25 6.87 5.12
N LYS A 94 9.68 8.11 5.33
CA LYS A 94 10.54 8.50 6.46
C LYS A 94 9.82 8.27 7.80
N GLU A 95 8.64 8.87 7.97
CA GLU A 95 7.90 8.79 9.24
C GLU A 95 7.47 7.35 9.57
N MET A 96 7.04 6.57 8.56
CA MET A 96 6.74 5.15 8.72
C MET A 96 7.96 4.33 9.14
N ALA A 97 9.15 4.66 8.62
CA ALA A 97 10.39 3.99 9.00
C ALA A 97 10.85 4.36 10.42
N VAL A 98 10.66 5.62 10.85
CA VAL A 98 10.90 6.03 12.24
C VAL A 98 10.02 5.23 13.18
N LEU A 99 8.72 5.11 12.87
CA LEU A 99 7.78 4.31 13.66
C LEU A 99 8.17 2.83 13.69
N PHE A 100 8.55 2.27 12.55
CA PHE A 100 9.04 0.88 12.47
C PHE A 100 10.25 0.66 13.38
N LYS A 101 11.25 1.55 13.36
CA LYS A 101 12.42 1.47 14.25
C LYS A 101 12.02 1.49 15.72
N ARG A 102 11.14 2.43 16.13
CA ARG A 102 10.64 2.50 17.51
C ARG A 102 9.93 1.22 17.95
N VAL A 103 9.16 0.59 17.05
CA VAL A 103 8.50 -0.70 17.33
C VAL A 103 9.52 -1.83 17.46
N CYS A 104 10.51 -1.89 16.56
CA CYS A 104 11.62 -2.83 16.64
C CYS A 104 12.37 -2.74 17.97
N ASP A 105 12.68 -1.52 18.41
CA ASP A 105 13.33 -1.27 19.70
C ASP A 105 12.45 -1.73 20.87
N SER A 106 11.15 -1.44 20.84
CA SER A 106 10.23 -1.80 21.92
C SER A 106 9.96 -3.30 22.05
N VAL A 107 10.12 -4.07 20.97
CA VAL A 107 10.02 -5.54 20.98
C VAL A 107 11.37 -6.24 21.16
N GLY A 108 12.44 -5.50 21.44
CA GLY A 108 13.78 -6.06 21.70
C GLY A 108 14.53 -6.54 20.46
N LEU A 109 14.17 -6.04 19.28
CA LEU A 109 14.79 -6.36 17.99
C LEU A 109 15.26 -5.07 17.30
N PRO A 110 16.22 -4.33 17.90
CA PRO A 110 16.60 -3.01 17.42
C PRO A 110 17.18 -3.06 16.01
N VAL A 111 16.87 -2.04 15.23
CA VAL A 111 17.42 -1.90 13.89
C VAL A 111 18.87 -1.41 13.97
N PRO A 112 19.83 -2.06 13.28
CA PRO A 112 21.22 -1.63 13.30
C PRO A 112 21.41 -0.18 12.82
N GLU A 113 22.40 0.49 13.38
CA GLU A 113 22.77 1.84 12.97
C GLU A 113 23.24 1.85 11.49
N GLY A 114 22.96 2.95 10.79
CA GLY A 114 23.34 3.10 9.38
C GLY A 114 22.46 2.33 8.38
N PHE A 115 21.46 1.56 8.83
CA PHE A 115 20.50 0.92 7.92
C PHE A 115 19.71 1.96 7.14
N THR A 116 19.74 1.84 5.82
CA THR A 116 18.86 2.58 4.91
C THR A 116 17.43 2.02 4.97
N TYR A 117 16.46 2.81 4.50
CA TYR A 117 15.08 2.36 4.34
C TYR A 117 14.97 1.11 3.46
N GLU A 118 15.79 1.01 2.41
CA GLU A 118 15.87 -0.21 1.62
C GLU A 118 16.42 -1.39 2.42
N ASN A 119 17.44 -1.18 3.27
CA ASN A 119 17.91 -2.24 4.17
C ASN A 119 16.79 -2.79 5.06
N LEU A 120 15.93 -1.93 5.61
CA LEU A 120 14.77 -2.38 6.41
C LEU A 120 13.88 -3.34 5.61
N LYS A 121 13.64 -3.04 4.34
CA LYS A 121 12.74 -3.81 3.47
C LYS A 121 13.35 -5.13 2.98
N VAL A 122 14.62 -5.15 2.61
CA VAL A 122 15.26 -6.36 2.03
C VAL A 122 15.51 -7.44 3.09
N HIS A 123 15.60 -7.08 4.37
CA HIS A 123 15.74 -8.05 5.46
C HIS A 123 14.44 -8.84 5.73
N CYS A 124 13.29 -8.39 5.24
CA CYS A 124 12.04 -9.15 5.24
C CYS A 124 12.04 -10.23 4.15
N LYS A 125 12.94 -11.23 4.28
CA LYS A 125 13.26 -12.22 3.23
C LYS A 125 12.04 -12.95 2.68
N GLU A 126 11.16 -13.44 3.55
CA GLU A 126 9.96 -14.18 3.14
C GLU A 126 9.04 -13.30 2.26
N TYR A 127 8.85 -12.04 2.64
CA TYR A 127 8.06 -11.08 1.86
C TYR A 127 8.72 -10.78 0.51
N GLN A 128 10.04 -10.60 0.47
CA GLN A 128 10.76 -10.35 -0.80
C GLN A 128 10.65 -11.55 -1.74
N GLN A 129 10.78 -12.77 -1.22
CA GLN A 129 10.60 -13.99 -2.00
C GLN A 129 9.16 -14.10 -2.55
N ALA A 130 8.15 -13.83 -1.73
CA ALA A 130 6.75 -13.84 -2.16
C ALA A 130 6.46 -12.78 -3.24
N LYS A 131 7.03 -11.58 -3.09
CA LYS A 131 6.94 -10.50 -4.08
C LYS A 131 7.58 -10.92 -5.41
N GLN A 132 8.80 -11.45 -5.39
CA GLN A 132 9.50 -11.91 -6.60
C GLN A 132 8.77 -13.07 -7.30
N ALA A 133 8.19 -13.99 -6.52
CA ALA A 133 7.36 -15.08 -7.04
C ALA A 133 6.13 -14.53 -7.78
N LEU A 134 5.45 -13.52 -7.22
CA LEU A 134 4.32 -12.86 -7.87
C LEU A 134 4.73 -12.18 -9.18
N GLU A 135 5.81 -11.39 -9.16
CA GLU A 135 6.30 -10.69 -10.35
C GLU A 135 6.70 -11.66 -11.47
N SER A 136 7.33 -12.78 -11.11
CA SER A 136 7.70 -13.82 -12.07
C SER A 136 6.47 -14.52 -12.65
N TRP A 137 5.48 -14.85 -11.80
CA TRP A 137 4.23 -15.46 -12.23
C TRP A 137 3.44 -14.56 -13.19
N LEU A 138 3.36 -13.25 -12.91
CA LEU A 138 2.72 -12.28 -13.80
C LEU A 138 3.36 -12.26 -15.19
N ARG A 139 4.70 -12.28 -15.24
CA ARG A 139 5.47 -12.34 -16.49
C ARG A 139 5.21 -13.65 -17.24
N GLU A 140 5.28 -14.79 -16.56
CA GLU A 140 5.04 -16.12 -17.14
C GLU A 140 3.63 -16.27 -17.70
N LYS A 141 2.63 -15.70 -17.02
CA LYS A 141 1.24 -15.70 -17.47
C LYS A 141 0.92 -14.60 -18.50
N LYS A 142 1.92 -13.85 -18.95
CA LYS A 142 1.78 -12.77 -19.94
C LYS A 142 0.79 -11.68 -19.48
N LEU A 143 0.74 -11.42 -18.18
CA LEU A 143 -0.09 -10.37 -17.57
C LEU A 143 0.66 -9.04 -17.41
N GLY A 144 1.86 -8.95 -17.98
CA GLY A 144 2.72 -7.78 -17.93
C GLY A 144 3.85 -7.91 -16.91
N MET A 145 4.70 -6.89 -16.87
CA MET A 145 5.82 -6.77 -15.93
C MET A 145 5.49 -5.74 -14.87
N TRP A 146 5.76 -6.07 -13.61
CA TRP A 146 5.59 -5.13 -12.50
C TRP A 146 6.63 -4.01 -12.62
N GLN A 147 6.16 -2.75 -12.60
CA GLN A 147 7.03 -1.58 -12.69
C GLN A 147 7.36 -1.08 -11.28
N SER A 148 8.65 -1.13 -10.94
CA SER A 148 9.16 -0.61 -9.66
C SER A 148 9.70 0.81 -9.84
N LYS A 149 9.70 1.59 -8.74
CA LYS A 149 10.39 2.87 -8.71
C LYS A 149 11.91 2.64 -8.70
N PRO A 150 12.71 3.63 -9.12
CA PRO A 150 14.17 3.58 -8.98
C PRO A 150 14.60 3.38 -7.53
N ASP A 151 15.71 2.68 -7.31
CA ASP A 151 16.18 2.29 -5.98
C ASP A 151 16.57 3.50 -5.13
N GLU A 152 17.01 4.60 -5.76
CA GLU A 152 17.43 5.85 -5.13
C GLU A 152 16.31 6.44 -4.25
N VAL A 153 15.04 6.18 -4.59
CA VAL A 153 13.86 6.62 -3.80
C VAL A 153 13.78 5.95 -2.42
N SER A 154 14.53 4.86 -2.22
CA SER A 154 14.61 4.09 -0.96
C SER A 154 15.99 4.13 -0.31
N MET A 155 16.99 4.79 -0.92
CA MET A 155 18.37 4.89 -0.42
C MET A 155 18.55 6.09 0.52
N PHE A 156 17.83 6.10 1.64
CA PHE A 156 18.01 7.10 2.70
C PHE A 156 18.06 6.43 4.07
N THR A 157 18.79 7.01 5.01
CA THR A 157 18.80 6.58 6.41
C THR A 157 17.73 7.32 7.20
N VAL A 158 17.29 6.69 8.29
CA VAL A 158 16.23 7.20 9.18
C VAL A 158 16.73 7.16 10.61
#